data_AF-A0A5K1J2M2-F1
#
_entry.id   AF-A0A5K1J2M2-F1
#
_cell.length_a   1.000
_cell.length_b   1.000
_cell.length_c   1.000
_cell.angle_alpha   90.00
_cell.angle_beta   90.00
_cell.angle_gamma   90.00
#
_symmetry.space_group_name_H-M   'P 1'
#
loop_
_entity.id
_entity.type
_entity.pdbx_description
1 polymer ?
#
loop_
_entity_poly.entity_id
_entity_poly.type
_entity_poly.pdbx_seq_one_letter_code
_entity_poly.pdbx_strand_id
1 'polypeptide(L)'
;MQCDSTSPLSRETDAPETIVKLECDIDDASPEVLAYAADRLREAGAREVHWLPLYCKKGRPSWQLQVICAHEDIERLQTIIFLETTTNGIRRQVMERVCLPRRFERVTTPWGEVSVKVATLPDGSERAAPEYEDCARLAREHNVPLQRVMQAAQAVALRFE
;
A
#
# COMPACT_ATOMS: atom_id res chain seq x y z
N MET A 1 13.49 21.67 0.85
CA MET A 1 12.91 21.44 -0.48
C MET A 1 11.46 21.06 -0.25
N GLN A 2 10.51 21.81 -0.80
CA GLN A 2 9.08 21.49 -0.67
C GLN A 2 8.84 20.13 -1.35
N CYS A 3 8.48 19.09 -0.58
CA CYS A 3 7.93 17.88 -1.17
C CYS A 3 6.55 18.22 -1.73
N ASP A 4 6.36 18.05 -3.04
CA ASP A 4 5.04 18.15 -3.65
C ASP A 4 4.08 17.17 -2.95
N SER A 5 3.07 17.74 -2.29
CA SER A 5 2.08 17.04 -1.46
C SER A 5 1.14 16.12 -2.25
N THR A 6 1.31 16.04 -3.57
CA THR A 6 0.53 15.23 -4.51
C THR A 6 1.27 13.99 -5.01
N SER A 7 2.57 13.82 -4.72
CA SER A 7 3.26 12.58 -5.06
C SER A 7 2.72 11.40 -4.24
N PRO A 8 2.40 10.24 -4.83
CA PRO A 8 2.03 9.04 -4.07
C PRO A 8 3.11 8.66 -3.05
N LEU A 9 4.37 9.02 -3.31
CA LEU A 9 5.51 8.81 -2.42
C LEU A 9 5.48 9.70 -1.17
N SER A 10 4.93 10.92 -1.24
CA SER A 10 4.90 11.83 -0.08
C SER A 10 3.94 11.35 1.01
N ARG A 11 2.80 10.73 0.62
CA ARG A 11 1.84 10.10 1.54
C ARG A 11 2.37 8.85 2.24
N GLU A 12 3.42 8.23 1.71
CA GLU A 12 4.12 7.13 2.36
C GLU A 12 5.12 7.64 3.40
N THR A 13 5.87 8.71 3.11
CA THR A 13 6.85 9.26 4.06
C THR A 13 6.22 10.01 5.22
N ASP A 14 5.10 10.71 4.98
CA ASP A 14 4.32 11.39 6.03
C ASP A 14 3.10 10.55 6.42
N ALA A 15 3.41 9.42 7.04
CA ALA A 15 2.43 8.40 7.36
C ALA A 15 1.78 8.75 8.71
N PRO A 16 0.46 8.97 8.80
CA PRO A 16 -0.19 9.33 10.06
C PRO A 16 0.04 8.24 11.11
N GLU A 17 0.24 8.68 12.35
CA GLU A 17 0.38 7.83 13.53
C GLU A 17 -0.95 7.21 13.96
N THR A 18 -2.07 7.78 13.49
CA THR A 18 -3.41 7.25 13.70
C THR A 18 -4.07 6.98 12.35
N ILE A 19 -4.59 5.76 12.19
CA ILE A 19 -5.28 5.30 10.99
C ILE A 19 -6.65 4.76 11.36
N VAL A 20 -7.53 4.60 10.37
CA VAL A 20 -8.83 3.96 10.56
C VAL A 20 -8.92 2.70 9.71
N LYS A 21 -9.28 1.60 10.36
CA LYS A 21 -9.72 0.37 9.70
C LYS A 21 -11.23 0.43 9.50
N LEU A 22 -11.67 0.34 8.25
CA LEU A 22 -13.06 0.08 7.87
C LEU A 22 -13.18 -1.40 7.54
N GLU A 23 -14.22 -2.06 8.05
CA GLU A 23 -14.47 -3.46 7.76
C GLU A 23 -15.95 -3.79 7.59
N CYS A 24 -16.26 -4.76 6.74
CA CYS A 24 -17.59 -5.33 6.59
C CYS A 24 -17.49 -6.78 6.09
N ASP A 25 -18.51 -7.58 6.39
CA ASP A 25 -18.57 -8.99 5.98
C ASP A 25 -19.60 -9.13 4.86
N ILE A 26 -19.23 -9.80 3.77
CA ILE A 26 -20.02 -9.91 2.55
C ILE A 26 -20.14 -11.40 2.17
N ASP A 27 -21.36 -11.92 2.11
CA ASP A 27 -21.67 -13.33 1.84
C ASP A 27 -22.49 -13.57 0.56
N ASP A 28 -22.81 -12.50 -0.17
CA ASP A 28 -23.74 -12.50 -1.30
C ASP A 28 -23.22 -11.73 -2.54
N ALA A 29 -21.89 -11.55 -2.65
CA ALA A 29 -21.24 -10.95 -3.81
C ALA A 29 -20.29 -11.93 -4.53
N SER A 30 -20.13 -11.78 -5.85
CA SER A 30 -19.20 -12.59 -6.64
C SER A 30 -17.75 -12.10 -6.48
N PRO A 31 -16.74 -12.96 -6.70
CA PRO A 31 -15.33 -12.55 -6.68
C PRO A 31 -15.00 -11.39 -7.62
N GLU A 32 -15.66 -11.27 -8.77
CA GLU A 32 -15.47 -10.17 -9.72
C GLU A 32 -15.91 -8.83 -9.13
N VAL A 33 -17.04 -8.81 -8.41
CA VAL A 33 -17.53 -7.62 -7.70
C VAL A 33 -16.57 -7.23 -6.59
N LEU A 34 -16.10 -8.21 -5.81
CA LEU A 34 -15.13 -7.97 -4.73
C LEU A 34 -13.79 -7.43 -5.26
N ALA A 35 -13.32 -7.95 -6.39
CA ALA A 35 -12.11 -7.45 -7.06
C ALA A 35 -12.28 -6.01 -7.53
N TYR A 36 -13.38 -5.71 -8.22
CA TYR A 36 -13.69 -4.37 -8.69
C TYR A 36 -13.79 -3.35 -7.55
N ALA A 37 -14.52 -3.67 -6.48
CA ALA A 37 -14.61 -2.81 -5.31
C ALA A 37 -13.23 -2.52 -4.68
N ALA A 38 -12.36 -3.53 -4.63
CA ALA A 38 -11.01 -3.35 -4.10
C ALA A 38 -10.16 -2.40 -4.95
N ASP A 39 -10.26 -2.48 -6.29
CA ASP A 39 -9.54 -1.57 -7.19
C ASP A 39 -10.05 -0.14 -7.07
N ARG A 40 -11.37 0.06 -7.01
CA ARG A 40 -11.99 1.37 -6.78
C ARG A 40 -11.51 2.01 -5.47
N LEU A 41 -11.37 1.22 -4.41
CA LEU A 41 -10.86 1.71 -3.12
C LEU A 41 -9.39 2.11 -3.18
N ARG A 42 -8.55 1.32 -3.88
CA ARG A 42 -7.12 1.63 -4.09
C ARG A 42 -6.93 2.89 -4.92
N GLU A 43 -7.66 3.03 -6.02
CA GLU A 43 -7.67 4.24 -6.86
C GLU A 43 -8.11 5.47 -6.08
N ALA A 44 -9.04 5.28 -5.15
CA ALA A 44 -9.48 6.29 -4.22
C ALA A 44 -8.45 6.52 -3.08
N GLY A 45 -7.27 5.94 -3.11
CA GLY A 45 -6.21 6.25 -2.13
C GLY A 45 -6.41 5.63 -0.76
N ALA A 46 -7.17 4.53 -0.65
CA ALA A 46 -7.03 3.64 0.50
C ALA A 46 -5.56 3.22 0.66
N ARG A 47 -5.06 3.19 1.90
CA ARG A 47 -3.67 2.82 2.21
C ARG A 47 -3.45 1.32 2.09
N GLU A 48 -4.46 0.53 2.42
CA GLU A 48 -4.46 -0.92 2.29
C GLU A 48 -5.88 -1.40 2.01
N VAL A 49 -6.02 -2.42 1.16
CA VAL A 49 -7.29 -3.06 0.83
C VAL A 49 -7.04 -4.56 0.64
N HIS A 50 -7.62 -5.38 1.51
CA HIS A 50 -7.51 -6.83 1.45
C HIS A 50 -8.79 -7.53 1.91
N TRP A 51 -8.86 -8.81 1.57
CA TRP A 51 -9.99 -9.69 1.86
C TRP A 51 -9.54 -10.82 2.77
N LEU A 52 -10.34 -11.10 3.81
CA LEU A 52 -10.17 -12.27 4.66
C LEU A 52 -11.31 -13.26 4.42
N PRO A 53 -11.04 -14.56 4.17
CA PRO A 53 -12.10 -15.55 4.08
C PRO A 53 -12.65 -15.87 5.47
N LEU A 54 -13.97 -16.01 5.59
CA LEU A 54 -14.64 -16.43 6.81
C LEU A 54 -15.96 -17.17 6.53
N TYR A 55 -16.60 -17.65 7.59
CA TYR A 55 -17.97 -18.16 7.53
C TYR A 55 -18.90 -17.23 8.30
N CYS A 56 -19.88 -16.67 7.59
CA CYS A 56 -20.92 -15.83 8.20
C CYS A 56 -22.03 -16.67 8.86
N LYS A 57 -23.05 -15.98 9.37
CA LYS A 57 -24.28 -16.59 9.90
C LYS A 57 -24.82 -17.68 8.96
N LYS A 58 -25.42 -18.72 9.52
CA LYS A 58 -25.96 -19.88 8.78
C LYS A 58 -24.90 -20.67 8.00
N GLY A 59 -23.61 -20.53 8.35
CA GLY A 59 -22.52 -21.33 7.76
C GLY A 59 -22.19 -20.97 6.32
N ARG A 60 -22.49 -19.74 5.88
CA ARG A 60 -22.20 -19.29 4.51
C ARG A 60 -20.74 -18.91 4.36
N PRO A 61 -20.00 -19.44 3.36
CA PRO A 61 -18.70 -18.91 2.99
C PRO A 61 -18.81 -17.43 2.62
N SER A 62 -17.85 -16.61 3.05
CA SER A 62 -17.93 -15.15 2.97
C SER A 62 -16.55 -14.52 2.95
N TRP A 63 -16.53 -13.21 2.66
CA TRP A 63 -15.33 -12.40 2.66
C TRP A 63 -15.50 -11.18 3.54
N GLN A 64 -14.52 -10.92 4.40
CA GLN A 64 -14.43 -9.65 5.11
C GLN A 64 -13.54 -8.70 4.33
N LEU A 65 -14.10 -7.56 3.96
CA LEU A 65 -13.32 -6.42 3.48
C LEU A 65 -12.59 -5.80 4.67
N GLN A 66 -11.30 -5.51 4.51
CA GLN A 66 -10.57 -4.61 5.39
C GLN A 66 -9.92 -3.51 4.57
N VAL A 67 -10.19 -2.26 4.96
CA VAL A 67 -9.63 -1.06 4.33
C VAL A 67 -8.93 -0.23 5.40
N ILE A 68 -7.66 0.09 5.19
CA ILE A 68 -6.93 1.04 6.03
C ILE A 68 -6.90 2.40 5.34
N CYS A 69 -7.25 3.45 6.07
CA CYS A 69 -7.32 4.80 5.54
C CYS A 69 -6.92 5.87 6.57
N ALA A 70 -6.65 7.09 6.08
CA ALA A 70 -6.53 8.26 6.94
C ALA A 70 -7.93 8.75 7.36
N HIS A 71 -7.99 9.60 8.39
CA HIS A 71 -9.27 10.04 8.95
C HIS A 71 -10.08 10.87 7.95
N GLU A 72 -9.40 11.71 7.18
CA GLU A 72 -9.99 12.56 6.13
C GLU A 72 -10.59 11.76 4.96
N ASP A 73 -10.21 10.49 4.79
CA ASP A 73 -10.67 9.66 3.68
C ASP A 73 -11.91 8.80 4.01
N ILE A 74 -12.34 8.78 5.28
CA ILE A 74 -13.38 7.87 5.77
C ILE A 74 -14.69 8.00 4.98
N GLU A 75 -15.22 9.22 4.82
CA GLU A 75 -16.53 9.44 4.16
C GLU A 75 -16.50 8.96 2.70
N ARG A 76 -15.42 9.30 2.00
CA ARG A 76 -15.23 8.98 0.59
C ARG A 76 -15.11 7.47 0.38
N LEU A 77 -14.36 6.77 1.22
CA LEU A 77 -14.18 5.32 1.11
C LEU A 77 -15.42 4.55 1.56
N GLN A 78 -16.12 4.99 2.61
CA GLN A 78 -17.41 4.40 3.00
C GLN A 78 -18.43 4.48 1.86
N THR A 79 -18.48 5.62 1.16
CA THR A 79 -19.38 5.81 0.01
C THR A 79 -19.10 4.77 -1.07
N ILE A 80 -17.83 4.53 -1.40
CA ILE A 80 -17.43 3.52 -2.38
C ILE A 80 -17.85 2.13 -1.90
N ILE A 81 -17.61 1.78 -0.62
CA ILE A 81 -17.99 0.48 -0.08
C ILE A 81 -19.51 0.25 -0.20
N PHE A 82 -20.34 1.25 0.11
CA PHE A 82 -21.79 1.12 0.01
C PHE A 82 -22.30 1.04 -1.43
N LEU A 83 -21.62 1.67 -2.39
CA LEU A 83 -22.04 1.68 -3.80
C LEU A 83 -21.57 0.44 -4.56
N GLU A 84 -20.37 -0.05 -4.24
CA GLU A 84 -19.70 -1.11 -5.01
C GLU A 84 -19.80 -2.49 -4.35
N THR A 85 -20.44 -2.59 -3.18
CA THR A 85 -20.67 -3.86 -2.49
C THR A 85 -22.11 -4.00 -2.03
N THR A 86 -22.47 -5.19 -1.55
CA THR A 86 -23.80 -5.50 -1.02
C THR A 86 -23.95 -5.20 0.48
N THR A 87 -22.89 -4.70 1.14
CA THR A 87 -22.94 -4.47 2.58
C THR A 87 -23.94 -3.36 2.94
N ASN A 88 -24.66 -3.56 4.03
CA ASN A 88 -25.55 -2.56 4.62
C ASN A 88 -24.91 -1.84 5.81
N GLY A 89 -23.68 -2.19 6.17
CA GLY A 89 -23.01 -1.60 7.32
C GLY A 89 -21.50 -1.74 7.25
N ILE A 90 -20.82 -0.75 7.81
CA ILE A 90 -19.37 -0.70 7.92
C ILE A 90 -19.04 -0.50 9.40
N ARG A 91 -18.18 -1.36 9.94
CA ARG A 91 -17.59 -1.16 11.26
C ARG A 91 -16.29 -0.39 11.09
N ARG A 92 -15.98 0.49 12.03
CA ARG A 92 -14.74 1.27 12.02
C ARG A 92 -13.98 1.12 13.32
N GLN A 93 -12.66 1.05 13.22
CA GLN A 93 -11.75 1.02 14.35
C GLN A 93 -10.63 2.03 14.11
N VAL A 94 -10.47 2.97 15.05
CA VAL A 94 -9.29 3.85 15.08
C VAL A 94 -8.13 3.04 15.66
N MET A 95 -6.99 3.08 14.99
CA MET A 95 -5.79 2.31 15.36
C MET A 95 -4.59 3.23 15.40
N GLU A 96 -3.75 3.04 16.42
CA GLU A 96 -2.41 3.60 16.46
C GLU A 96 -1.48 2.83 15.53
N ARG A 97 -0.52 3.53 14.93
CA ARG A 97 0.45 2.97 14.00
C ARG A 97 1.83 3.54 14.29
N VAL A 98 2.77 2.65 14.55
CA VAL A 98 4.19 2.98 14.63
C VAL A 98 4.83 2.78 13.27
N CYS A 99 5.41 3.83 12.71
CA CYS A 99 6.17 3.77 11.47
C CYS A 99 7.64 4.08 11.71
N LEU A 100 8.52 3.37 11.02
CA LEU A 100 9.93 3.76 10.98
C LEU A 100 10.09 5.08 10.23
N PRO A 101 10.99 5.98 10.67
CA PRO A 101 11.42 7.10 9.86
C PRO A 101 11.91 6.58 8.51
N ARG A 102 11.44 7.19 7.43
CA ARG A 102 11.77 6.75 6.08
C ARG A 102 11.81 7.92 5.12
N ARG A 103 12.60 7.77 4.08
CA ARG A 103 12.72 8.70 2.97
C ARG A 103 12.74 7.94 1.65
N PHE A 104 12.45 8.66 0.57
CA PHE A 104 12.71 8.17 -0.77
C PHE A 104 13.99 8.81 -1.30
N GLU A 105 14.83 7.99 -1.91
CA GLU A 105 16.00 8.42 -2.65
C GLU A 105 15.91 7.92 -4.09
N ARG A 106 16.44 8.69 -5.04
CA ARG A 106 16.58 8.22 -6.42
C ARG A 106 18.02 7.79 -6.62
N VAL A 107 18.22 6.53 -6.96
CA VAL A 107 19.55 5.96 -7.20
C VAL A 107 19.75 5.63 -8.67
N THR A 108 20.93 5.91 -9.19
CA THR A 108 21.29 5.53 -10.56
C THR A 108 21.87 4.12 -10.56
N THR A 109 21.23 3.22 -11.30
CA THR A 109 21.73 1.86 -11.59
C THR A 109 22.28 1.80 -13.02
N PRO A 110 22.99 0.72 -13.42
CA PRO A 110 23.42 0.53 -14.81
C PRO A 110 22.27 0.50 -15.84
N TRP A 111 21.03 0.30 -15.38
CA TRP A 111 19.85 0.23 -16.24
C TRP A 111 19.00 1.50 -16.19
N GLY A 112 19.22 2.38 -15.21
CA GLY A 112 18.44 3.62 -15.08
C GLY A 112 18.20 4.01 -13.63
N GLU A 113 17.43 5.08 -13.45
CA GLU A 113 17.04 5.57 -12.13
C GLU A 113 15.98 4.66 -11.49
N VAL A 114 16.17 4.36 -10.22
CA VAL A 114 15.24 3.61 -9.38
C VAL A 114 14.94 4.43 -8.14
N SER A 115 13.67 4.58 -7.81
CA SER A 115 13.24 5.13 -6.53
C SER A 115 13.44 4.06 -5.44
N VAL A 116 14.05 4.42 -4.31
CA VAL A 116 14.36 3.51 -3.22
C VAL A 116 13.80 4.08 -1.93
N LYS A 117 12.98 3.28 -1.25
CA LYS A 117 12.50 3.57 0.09
C LYS A 117 13.58 3.18 1.10
N VAL A 118 14.16 4.15 1.79
CA VAL A 118 15.15 3.94 2.85
C VAL A 118 14.48 4.18 4.19
N ALA A 119 14.44 3.14 5.03
CA ALA A 119 13.91 3.21 6.39
C ALA A 119 15.04 3.10 7.42
N THR A 120 15.01 3.96 8.43
CA THR A 120 15.95 3.93 9.57
C THR A 120 15.40 3.00 10.64
N LEU A 121 16.18 2.00 11.03
CA LEU A 121 15.85 1.01 12.07
C LEU A 121 16.12 1.56 13.49
N PRO A 122 15.58 0.94 14.55
CA PRO A 122 15.76 1.42 15.92
C PRO A 122 17.22 1.45 16.41
N ASP A 123 18.10 0.65 15.80
CA ASP A 123 19.55 0.61 16.09
C ASP A 123 20.35 1.63 15.25
N GLY A 124 19.66 2.45 14.45
CA GLY A 124 20.26 3.44 13.55
C GLY A 124 20.69 2.89 12.20
N SER A 125 20.65 1.56 11.98
CA SER A 125 20.97 0.98 10.67
C SER A 125 19.87 1.28 9.64
N GLU A 126 20.24 1.30 8.35
CA GLU A 126 19.29 1.59 7.27
C GLU A 126 18.88 0.34 6.50
N ARG A 127 17.61 0.28 6.12
CA ARG A 127 17.06 -0.72 5.21
C ARG A 127 16.54 -0.05 3.94
N ALA A 128 17.14 -0.40 2.82
CA ALA A 128 16.72 0.05 1.50
C ALA A 128 15.81 -0.98 0.82
N ALA A 129 14.68 -0.52 0.33
CA ALA A 129 13.72 -1.28 -0.47
C ALA A 129 13.51 -0.56 -1.81
N PRO A 130 14.12 -1.05 -2.91
CA PRO A 130 13.87 -0.52 -4.24
C PRO A 130 12.40 -0.65 -4.65
N GLU A 131 11.85 0.37 -5.31
CA GLU A 131 10.48 0.34 -5.81
C GLU A 131 10.34 -0.69 -6.93
N TYR A 132 9.37 -1.59 -6.76
CA TYR A 132 9.21 -2.75 -7.62
C TYR A 132 8.90 -2.37 -9.06
N GLU A 133 8.01 -1.38 -9.28
CA GLU A 133 7.59 -0.99 -10.64
C GLU A 133 8.75 -0.39 -11.44
N ASP A 134 9.60 0.43 -10.81
CA ASP A 134 10.83 0.93 -11.43
C ASP A 134 11.76 -0.23 -11.81
N CYS A 135 12.00 -1.15 -10.87
CA CYS A 135 12.88 -2.31 -11.11
C CYS A 135 12.32 -3.24 -12.21
N ALA A 136 11.02 -3.50 -12.21
CA ALA A 136 10.35 -4.38 -13.16
C ALA A 136 10.32 -3.77 -14.56
N ARG A 137 10.08 -2.45 -14.67
CA ARG A 137 10.19 -1.72 -15.94
C ARG A 137 11.59 -1.82 -16.51
N LEU A 138 12.63 -1.49 -15.74
CA LEU A 138 14.03 -1.57 -16.17
C LEU A 138 14.47 -3.00 -16.53
N ALA A 139 14.02 -3.99 -15.75
CA ALA A 139 14.29 -5.39 -16.03
C ALA A 139 13.75 -5.84 -17.40
N ARG A 140 12.52 -5.42 -17.75
CA ARG A 140 11.91 -5.69 -19.07
C ARG A 140 12.59 -4.92 -20.19
N GLU A 141 12.83 -3.62 -20.00
CA GLU A 141 13.47 -2.74 -21.00
C GLU A 141 14.88 -3.21 -21.38
N HIS A 142 15.66 -3.68 -20.41
CA HIS A 142 17.05 -4.09 -20.62
C HIS A 142 17.24 -5.61 -20.71
N ASN A 143 16.15 -6.38 -20.67
CA ASN A 143 16.16 -7.84 -20.71
C ASN A 143 17.13 -8.47 -19.68
N VAL A 144 17.02 -8.03 -18.42
CA VAL A 144 17.82 -8.54 -17.29
C VAL A 144 16.92 -9.07 -16.17
N PRO A 145 17.41 -9.99 -15.30
CA PRO A 145 16.62 -10.46 -14.17
C PRO A 145 16.27 -9.32 -13.20
N LEU A 146 15.01 -9.24 -12.76
CA LEU A 146 14.51 -8.27 -11.76
C LEU A 146 15.41 -8.20 -10.52
N GLN A 147 15.79 -9.36 -9.99
CA GLN A 147 16.65 -9.46 -8.80
C GLN A 147 17.97 -8.72 -8.98
N ARG A 148 18.54 -8.70 -10.19
CA ARG A 148 19.79 -7.99 -10.47
C ARG A 148 19.60 -6.48 -10.39
N VAL A 149 18.48 -5.96 -10.90
CA VAL A 149 18.14 -4.53 -10.82
C VAL A 149 17.89 -4.13 -9.36
N MET A 150 17.11 -4.92 -8.62
CA MET A 150 16.82 -4.67 -7.21
C MET A 150 18.10 -4.66 -6.36
N GLN A 151 18.96 -5.66 -6.51
CA GLN A 151 20.23 -5.73 -5.77
C GLN A 151 21.16 -4.55 -6.09
N ALA A 152 21.25 -4.15 -7.35
CA ALA A 152 22.06 -2.99 -7.74
C ALA A 152 21.52 -1.69 -7.13
N ALA A 153 20.21 -1.46 -7.19
CA ALA A 153 19.57 -0.29 -6.57
C ALA A 153 19.78 -0.28 -5.05
N GLN A 154 19.60 -1.43 -4.39
CA GLN A 154 19.79 -1.58 -2.95
C GLN A 154 21.23 -1.30 -2.52
N ALA A 155 22.22 -1.83 -3.27
CA ALA A 155 23.64 -1.61 -2.98
C ALA A 155 24.06 -0.15 -3.15
N VAL A 156 23.48 0.57 -4.12
CA VAL A 156 23.76 2.01 -4.29
C VAL A 156 23.14 2.85 -3.18
N ALA A 157 21.97 2.47 -2.67
CA ALA A 157 21.29 3.18 -1.58
C ALA A 157 21.97 2.98 -0.21
N LEU A 158 22.46 1.77 0.09
CA LEU A 158 23.08 1.43 1.38
C LEU A 158 24.59 1.71 1.44
N ARG A 159 25.11 2.72 0.75
CA ARG A 159 26.55 3.02 0.80
C ARG A 159 26.96 3.36 2.24
N PHE A 160 27.66 2.43 2.87
CA PHE A 160 28.42 2.68 4.08
C PHE A 160 29.62 3.57 3.69
N GLU A 161 29.72 4.76 4.28
CA GLU A 161 30.98 5.50 4.34
C GLU A 161 31.97 4.81 5.29
#